data_AF-A0A838P0D3-F1
#
_entry.id   AF-A0A838P0D3-F1
#
_cell.length_a   1.000
_cell.length_b   1.000
_cell.length_c   1.000
_cell.angle_alpha   90.00
_cell.angle_beta   90.00
_cell.angle_gamma   90.00
#
_symmetry.space_group_name_H-M   'P 1'
#
loop_
_entity.id
_entity.type
_entity.pdbx_description
1 polymer ?
#
loop_
_entity_poly.entity_id
_entity_poly.type
_entity_poly.pdbx_seq_one_letter_code
_entity_poly.pdbx_strand_id
1 'polypeptide(L)'
;PVITRHGLAGTDRLSVKTLEVFAGAYGTAAGNLALTVLASGGVYVGGGIAPKIIRQLASGGFMRAFRSKGRLSGVVARIPVRVILTEDVALYGAAAVGYLTLSGAKGA
;
A
#
# COMPACT_ATOMS: atom_id res chain seq x y z
N PRO A 1 -15.50 1.86 -9.86
CA PRO A 1 -15.63 3.34 -9.97
C PRO A 1 -15.28 3.83 -11.38
N VAL A 2 -15.96 4.88 -11.87
CA VAL A 2 -15.84 5.41 -13.24
C VAL A 2 -14.40 5.85 -13.55
N ILE A 3 -13.80 6.66 -12.66
CA ILE A 3 -12.42 7.17 -12.82
C ILE A 3 -11.42 6.02 -12.91
N THR A 4 -11.48 5.05 -11.99
CA THR A 4 -10.57 3.90 -11.99
C THR A 4 -10.68 3.09 -13.27
N ARG A 5 -11.91 2.85 -13.76
CA ARG A 5 -12.15 2.11 -15.00
C ARG A 5 -11.51 2.81 -16.20
N HIS A 6 -11.82 4.09 -16.40
CA HIS A 6 -11.31 4.83 -17.55
C HIS A 6 -9.82 5.12 -17.47
N GLY A 7 -9.30 5.33 -16.26
CA GLY A 7 -7.87 5.53 -16.01
C GLY A 7 -7.05 4.27 -16.28
N LEU A 8 -7.50 3.10 -15.81
CA LEU A 8 -6.81 1.83 -16.09
C LEU A 8 -6.93 1.40 -17.56
N ALA A 9 -8.03 1.75 -18.23
CA ALA A 9 -8.23 1.47 -19.64
C ALA A 9 -7.52 2.48 -20.57
N GLY A 10 -6.98 3.59 -20.04
CA GLY A 10 -6.35 4.64 -20.85
C GLY A 10 -7.31 5.44 -21.73
N THR A 11 -8.63 5.29 -21.51
CA THR A 11 -9.68 5.86 -22.39
C THR A 11 -10.03 7.32 -22.09
N ASP A 12 -9.60 7.85 -20.95
CA ASP A 12 -9.79 9.26 -20.58
C ASP A 12 -8.52 9.83 -19.94
N ARG A 13 -8.03 10.93 -20.50
CA ARG A 13 -6.73 11.50 -20.13
C ARG A 13 -6.73 12.06 -18.71
N LEU A 14 -7.86 12.61 -18.25
CA LEU A 14 -7.98 13.10 -16.88
C LEU A 14 -7.98 11.96 -15.87
N SER A 15 -8.73 10.89 -16.14
CA SER A 15 -8.78 9.69 -15.31
C SER A 15 -7.41 9.02 -15.19
N VAL A 16 -6.65 8.92 -16.28
CA VAL A 16 -5.25 8.45 -16.25
C VAL A 16 -4.43 9.35 -15.33
N LYS A 17 -4.52 10.68 -15.52
CA LYS A 17 -3.76 11.63 -14.71
C LYS A 17 -4.11 11.56 -13.24
N THR A 18 -5.38 11.37 -12.91
CA THR A 18 -5.85 11.17 -11.54
C THR A 18 -5.21 9.95 -10.90
N LEU A 19 -5.14 8.82 -11.62
CA LEU A 19 -4.49 7.61 -11.10
C LEU A 19 -2.98 7.78 -10.91
N GLU A 20 -2.29 8.53 -11.78
CA GLU A 20 -0.86 8.88 -11.58
C GLU A 20 -0.64 9.71 -10.32
N VAL A 21 -1.43 10.77 -10.16
CA VAL A 21 -1.35 11.67 -8.99
C VAL A 21 -1.67 10.89 -7.71
N PHE A 22 -2.73 10.08 -7.74
CA PHE A 22 -3.11 9.24 -6.61
C PHE A 22 -1.99 8.25 -6.23
N ALA A 23 -1.42 7.53 -7.20
CA ALA A 23 -0.34 6.58 -6.94
C ALA A 23 0.90 7.26 -6.34
N GLY A 24 1.24 8.47 -6.80
CA GLY A 24 2.31 9.28 -6.24
C GLY A 24 2.02 9.72 -4.80
N ALA A 25 0.85 10.29 -4.53
CA ALA A 25 0.43 10.70 -3.19
C ALA A 25 0.42 9.50 -2.21
N TYR A 26 -0.07 8.35 -2.68
CA TYR A 26 -0.10 7.11 -1.90
C TYR A 26 1.31 6.62 -1.55
N GLY A 27 2.23 6.62 -2.52
CA GLY A 27 3.63 6.30 -2.29
C GLY A 27 4.27 7.24 -1.28
N THR A 28 4.06 8.55 -1.42
CA THR A 28 4.56 9.57 -0.47
C THR A 28 4.07 9.30 0.95
N ALA A 29 2.78 9.04 1.13
CA ALA A 29 2.18 8.76 2.43
C ALA A 29 2.73 7.47 3.05
N ALA A 30 2.83 6.39 2.27
CA ALA A 30 3.41 5.13 2.72
C ALA A 30 4.89 5.29 3.13
N GLY A 31 5.67 6.08 2.38
CA GLY A 31 7.07 6.36 2.70
C GLY A 31 7.25 7.23 3.94
N ASN A 32 6.31 8.16 4.20
CA ASN A 32 6.30 8.93 5.44
C ASN A 32 6.04 8.00 6.64
N LEU A 33 5.01 7.16 6.55
CA LEU A 33 4.67 6.20 7.60
C LEU A 33 5.84 5.24 7.88
N ALA A 34 6.49 4.75 6.83
CA ALA A 34 7.66 3.89 6.94
C ALA A 34 8.79 4.53 7.76
N LEU A 35 9.01 5.85 7.63
CA LEU A 35 9.98 6.58 8.42
C LEU A 35 9.50 6.86 9.84
N THR A 36 8.21 7.20 10.02
CA THR A 36 7.63 7.50 11.32
C THR A 36 7.79 6.34 12.30
N VAL A 37 7.61 5.10 11.83
CA VAL A 37 7.69 3.90 12.68
C VAL A 37 8.96 3.08 12.46
N LEU A 38 9.87 3.55 11.59
CA LEU A 38 11.05 2.81 11.14
C LEU A 38 10.71 1.36 10.74
N ALA A 39 9.84 1.20 9.74
CA ALA A 39 9.23 -0.07 9.33
C ALA A 39 10.22 -1.04 8.67
N SER A 40 11.27 -1.48 9.37
CA SER A 40 12.33 -2.35 8.87
C SER A 40 11.82 -3.72 8.40
N GLY A 41 10.74 -4.23 9.01
CA GLY A 41 10.05 -5.46 8.59
C GLY A 41 9.24 -5.33 7.29
N GLY A 42 9.05 -4.11 6.79
CA GLY A 42 8.30 -3.83 5.57
C GLY A 42 7.01 -3.06 5.78
N VAL A 43 6.44 -2.59 4.67
CA VAL A 43 5.14 -1.93 4.60
C VAL A 43 4.17 -2.83 3.83
N TYR A 44 3.02 -3.10 4.44
CA TYR A 44 1.92 -3.81 3.80
C TYR A 44 0.81 -2.81 3.45
N VAL A 45 0.47 -2.78 2.17
CA VAL A 45 -0.55 -1.92 1.60
C VAL A 45 -1.83 -2.74 1.45
N GLY A 46 -2.75 -2.56 2.39
CA GLY A 46 -4.08 -3.19 2.37
C GLY A 46 -5.19 -2.23 1.93
N GLY A 47 -6.43 -2.71 2.03
CA GLY A 47 -7.63 -1.95 1.71
C GLY A 47 -8.11 -2.13 0.27
N GLY A 48 -9.37 -1.79 -0.01
CA GLY A 48 -10.03 -2.17 -1.26
C GLY A 48 -9.53 -1.45 -2.53
N ILE A 49 -8.78 -0.36 -2.41
CA ILE A 49 -8.28 0.40 -3.57
C ILE A 49 -7.00 -0.22 -4.13
N ALA A 50 -6.03 -0.54 -3.27
CA ALA A 50 -4.68 -0.96 -3.71
C ALA A 50 -4.68 -2.19 -4.63
N PRO A 51 -5.45 -3.27 -4.36
CA PRO A 51 -5.57 -4.41 -5.27
C PRO A 51 -6.19 -4.02 -6.61
N LYS A 52 -7.21 -3.15 -6.60
CA LYS A 52 -7.95 -2.74 -7.81
C LYS A 52 -7.11 -1.91 -8.77
N ILE A 53 -6.09 -1.22 -8.27
CA ILE A 53 -5.18 -0.39 -9.09
C ILE A 53 -3.74 -0.92 -9.11
N ILE A 54 -3.53 -2.21 -8.82
CA ILE A 54 -2.19 -2.79 -8.66
C ILE A 54 -1.26 -2.52 -9.86
N ARG A 55 -1.80 -2.55 -11.08
CA ARG A 55 -1.05 -2.20 -12.30
C ARG A 55 -0.53 -0.77 -12.28
N GLN A 56 -1.34 0.17 -11.79
CA GLN A 56 -0.93 1.56 -11.63
C GLN A 56 0.16 1.70 -10.56
N LEU A 57 0.03 0.99 -9.43
CA LEU A 57 1.05 1.02 -8.38
C LEU A 57 2.39 0.44 -8.87
N ALA A 58 2.32 -0.61 -9.68
CA ALA A 58 3.47 -1.27 -10.31
C ALA A 58 4.13 -0.45 -11.44
N SER A 59 3.48 0.59 -11.97
CA SER A 59 4.05 1.49 -13.00
C SER A 59 5.26 2.31 -12.55
N GLY A 60 5.61 2.25 -11.25
CA GLY A 60 6.79 2.86 -10.67
C GLY A 60 6.55 4.23 -10.04
N GLY A 61 5.46 4.92 -10.36
CA GLY A 61 5.12 6.22 -9.75
C GLY A 61 5.02 6.16 -8.22
N PHE A 62 4.38 5.11 -7.70
CA PHE A 62 4.29 4.84 -6.27
C PHE A 62 5.66 4.67 -5.62
N MET A 63 6.52 3.79 -6.15
CA MET A 63 7.83 3.50 -5.54
C MET A 63 8.81 4.68 -5.66
N ARG A 64 8.73 5.47 -6.75
CA ARG A 64 9.49 6.73 -6.85
C ARG A 64 9.10 7.70 -5.74
N ALA A 65 7.79 7.89 -5.51
CA ALA A 65 7.30 8.79 -4.46
C ALA A 65 7.59 8.26 -3.04
N PHE A 66 7.46 6.96 -2.82
CA PHE A 66 7.82 6.29 -1.57
C PHE A 66 9.27 6.56 -1.17
N ARG A 67 10.20 6.47 -2.14
CA ARG A 67 11.63 6.68 -1.93
C ARG A 67 12.07 8.14 -1.89
N SER A 68 11.22 9.07 -2.32
CA SER A 68 11.54 10.51 -2.39
C SER A 68 11.51 11.15 -0.99
N LYS A 69 12.57 10.92 -0.19
CA LYS A 69 12.69 11.36 1.21
C LYS A 69 14.00 12.13 1.49
N GLY A 70 14.59 12.73 0.47
CA GLY A 70 15.83 13.50 0.58
C GLY A 70 16.96 12.67 1.21
N ARG A 71 17.59 13.17 2.27
CA ARG A 71 18.65 12.46 3.02
C ARG A 71 18.23 11.10 3.58
N LEU A 72 16.93 10.88 3.79
CA LEU A 72 16.39 9.62 4.32
C LEU A 72 16.02 8.61 3.22
N SER A 73 16.22 8.94 1.94
CA SER A 73 15.89 8.05 0.82
C SER A 73 16.61 6.70 0.92
N GLY A 74 17.85 6.68 1.44
CA GLY A 74 18.61 5.44 1.67
C GLY A 74 18.00 4.53 2.75
N VAL A 75 17.29 5.09 3.73
CA VAL A 75 16.59 4.33 4.78
C VAL A 75 15.40 3.61 4.17
N VAL A 76 14.50 4.35 3.51
CA VAL A 76 13.29 3.78 2.90
C VAL A 76 13.57 2.89 1.71
N ALA A 77 14.69 3.06 1.01
CA ALA A 77 15.06 2.22 -0.14
C ALA A 77 15.20 0.72 0.22
N ARG A 78 15.51 0.40 1.48
CA ARG A 78 15.69 -0.96 1.98
C ARG A 78 14.40 -1.59 2.52
N ILE A 79 13.34 -0.79 2.68
CA ILE A 79 12.06 -1.25 3.23
C ILE A 79 11.24 -1.92 2.12
N PRO A 80 10.92 -3.23 2.24
CA PRO A 80 10.08 -3.89 1.26
C PRO A 80 8.64 -3.37 1.35
N VAL A 81 7.99 -3.17 0.20
CA VAL A 81 6.57 -2.81 0.13
C VAL A 81 5.80 -3.94 -0.56
N ARG A 82 4.70 -4.38 0.05
CA ARG A 82 3.85 -5.47 -0.43
C ARG A 82 2.39 -5.02 -0.48
N VAL A 83 1.66 -5.40 -1.51
CA VAL A 83 0.21 -5.19 -1.57
C VAL A 83 -0.49 -6.47 -1.14
N ILE A 84 -1.44 -6.37 -0.21
CA ILE A 84 -2.25 -7.51 0.21
C ILE A 84 -3.35 -7.72 -0.82
N LEU A 85 -3.35 -8.87 -1.49
CA LEU A 85 -4.34 -9.22 -2.53
C LEU A 85 -5.50 -10.07 -1.98
N THR A 86 -5.36 -10.60 -0.77
CA THR A 86 -6.37 -11.43 -0.11
C THR A 86 -7.58 -10.58 0.27
N GLU A 87 -8.75 -10.89 -0.29
CA GLU A 87 -10.00 -10.14 -0.03
C GLU A 87 -10.44 -10.25 1.44
N ASP A 88 -10.34 -11.44 2.02
CA ASP A 88 -10.77 -11.72 3.40
C ASP A 88 -9.70 -11.45 4.47
N VAL A 89 -8.64 -10.69 4.15
CA VAL A 89 -7.53 -10.48 5.11
C VAL A 89 -8.01 -9.89 6.45
N ALA A 90 -9.03 -9.03 6.43
CA ALA A 90 -9.61 -8.46 7.64
C ALA A 90 -10.31 -9.54 8.49
N LEU A 91 -11.02 -10.47 7.85
CA LEU A 91 -11.67 -11.59 8.53
C LEU A 91 -10.63 -12.56 9.11
N TYR A 92 -9.55 -12.85 8.38
CA TYR A 92 -8.44 -13.64 8.91
C TYR A 92 -7.78 -13.00 10.12
N GLY A 93 -7.57 -11.68 10.10
CA GLY A 93 -7.08 -10.94 11.27
C GLY A 93 -8.02 -11.06 12.47
N ALA A 94 -9.32 -10.90 12.26
CA ALA A 94 -10.33 -11.05 13.31
C ALA A 94 -10.37 -12.48 13.88
N ALA A 95 -10.34 -13.50 13.00
CA ALA A 95 -10.31 -14.90 13.40
C ALA A 95 -9.04 -15.24 14.19
N ALA A 96 -7.88 -14.72 13.78
CA ALA A 96 -6.61 -14.93 14.49
C ALA A 96 -6.65 -14.34 15.91
N VAL A 97 -7.16 -13.12 16.07
CA VAL A 97 -7.33 -12.50 17.39
C VAL A 97 -8.32 -13.28 18.25
N GLY A 98 -9.46 -13.70 17.68
CA GLY A 98 -10.44 -14.52 18.37
C GLY A 98 -9.85 -15.85 18.85
N TYR A 99 -9.10 -16.53 17.98
CA TYR A 99 -8.40 -17.77 18.31
C TYR A 99 -7.40 -17.58 19.46
N LEU A 100 -6.51 -16.58 19.37
CA LEU A 100 -5.52 -16.31 20.43
C LEU A 100 -6.17 -15.98 21.77
N THR A 101 -7.27 -15.22 21.75
CA THR A 101 -8.01 -14.83 22.95
C THR A 101 -8.66 -16.04 23.63
N LEU A 102 -9.23 -16.96 22.86
CA LEU A 102 -9.89 -18.17 23.37
C LEU A 102 -8.90 -19.26 23.79
N SER A 103 -7.74 -19.33 23.14
CA SER A 103 -6.73 -20.37 23.38
C SER A 103 -5.92 -20.16 24.68
N GLY A 104 -6.14 -19.06 25.41
CA GLY A 104 -5.33 -18.70 26.59
C GLY A 104 -3.87 -18.38 26.28
N ALA A 105 -3.48 -18.38 25.01
CA ALA A 105 -2.16 -18.01 24.53
C ALA A 105 -2.02 -16.48 24.59
N LYS A 106 -1.75 -15.96 25.79
CA LYS A 106 -1.20 -14.61 25.91
C LYS A 106 0.13 -14.61 25.15
N GLY A 107 0.19 -13.85 24.06
CA GLY A 107 1.43 -13.59 23.35
C GLY A 107 2.49 -13.08 24.33
N ALA A 108 3.68 -13.67 24.24
CA ALA A 108 4.89 -13.17 24.88
C ALA A 108 5.23 -11.75 24.39
#